data_AF-B2GLM4-F1
#
_entry.id   AF-B2GLM4-F1
#
_cell.length_a   1.000
_cell.length_b   1.000
_cell.length_c   1.000
_cell.angle_alpha   90.00
_cell.angle_beta   90.00
_cell.angle_gamma   90.00
#
_symmetry.space_group_name_H-M   'P 1'
#
loop_
_entity.id
_entity.type
_entity.pdbx_description
1 polymer ?
#
loop_
_entity_poly.entity_id
_entity_poly.type
_entity_poly.pdbx_seq_one_letter_code
_entity_poly.pdbx_strand_id
1 'polypeptide(L)'
;MNPSLTGPVVGVVGGGQLARMMAPAATALGVELRVLAEGPDTSAAAAVATAPTGDYTDLEALRHFAADVDVLTFDHEHVPTEHLEALEAQGVAVRPGPAALQHAQDKLVMRRAVQRLGLPNPHWAEVHSPEELVTFGERVGWPVVLKTPRGGYDGKGVLRVVTPQDASRGTAAEWFARSAAAGGQGLLAEEAVAFSRELSAMVARRPSGETVAWPVVESIQVDGVCDEVIAPAPGLDPGVAAAARDAAVQLAEELGVTGVMAMELFETPDTDTGFAVNELAMRPHNSGHWSMDGSVTGQFEQHLRAVLDWPLGATDPVAGAAVMKNVLGGANEDLFAAYPEAMAAEPRAKIHTYGKAVRPGRKVGHVNAVGGSHEVEALRRIAARAASTLREGGSVPRCPDLNPRPVDAPWGAVPDAQNEAPLVGLVMGSDSDWATMSAAAEALEELGIPYEADVVSAHRMPTEMLEYGRTAHERGLRVVIAGAGGAAHLPGMLASVTPLPVIGVPVALKTLDGMDSLLSIVQMPAGVPVATVSVNGARNAGLLAARVLGSAPDVGGEQLRERLQDFAAELAETAHRKGDSLRDTVARGASSGR
;
A
#
# COMPACT_ATOMS: atom_id res chain seq x y z
N MET A 1 -5.03 3.71 35.66
CA MET A 1 -5.15 2.86 34.47
C MET A 1 -4.14 1.75 34.62
N ASN A 2 -4.55 0.48 34.50
CA ASN A 2 -3.58 -0.61 34.44
C ASN A 2 -2.77 -0.45 33.15
N PRO A 3 -1.46 -0.74 33.14
CA PRO A 3 -0.68 -0.75 31.92
C PRO A 3 -1.32 -1.72 30.92
N SER A 4 -1.42 -1.32 29.65
CA SER A 4 -1.83 -2.21 28.58
C SER A 4 -0.87 -3.41 28.53
N LEU A 5 -1.40 -4.61 28.31
CA LEU A 5 -0.58 -5.79 28.04
C LEU A 5 0.21 -5.53 26.74
N THR A 6 1.54 -5.56 26.81
CA THR A 6 2.42 -5.44 25.64
C THR A 6 3.03 -6.80 25.33
N GLY A 7 2.91 -7.26 24.08
CA GLY A 7 3.63 -8.43 23.59
C GLY A 7 5.07 -8.10 23.20
N PRO A 8 5.83 -9.07 22.66
CA PRO A 8 7.19 -8.83 22.19
C PRO A 8 7.19 -7.97 20.91
N VAL A 9 8.32 -7.35 20.64
CA VAL A 9 8.58 -6.48 19.49
C VAL A 9 9.48 -7.21 18.49
N VAL A 10 8.96 -7.45 17.29
CA VAL A 10 9.72 -7.99 16.15
C VAL A 10 10.07 -6.84 15.22
N GLY A 11 11.37 -6.57 15.05
CA GLY A 11 11.88 -5.65 14.05
C GLY A 11 12.11 -6.36 12.71
N VAL A 12 11.61 -5.79 11.62
CA VAL A 12 11.84 -6.29 10.26
C VAL A 12 12.62 -5.24 9.47
N VAL A 13 13.76 -5.62 8.89
CA VAL A 13 14.50 -4.77 7.97
C VAL A 13 14.00 -4.99 6.54
N GLY A 14 13.59 -3.90 5.89
CA GLY A 14 13.04 -3.89 4.53
C GLY A 14 11.52 -3.65 4.51
N GLY A 15 11.08 -2.67 3.72
CA GLY A 15 9.68 -2.22 3.64
C GLY A 15 8.83 -2.93 2.59
N GLY A 16 9.23 -4.12 2.14
CA GLY A 16 8.57 -4.84 1.06
C GLY A 16 7.27 -5.56 1.44
N GLN A 17 6.78 -6.40 0.52
CA GLN A 17 5.49 -7.06 0.68
C GLN A 17 5.52 -8.19 1.72
N LEU A 18 6.68 -8.78 2.00
CA LEU A 18 6.76 -9.90 2.95
C LEU A 18 6.61 -9.36 4.37
N ALA A 19 7.28 -8.25 4.70
CA ALA A 19 7.06 -7.48 5.92
C ALA A 19 5.59 -7.04 6.06
N ARG A 20 4.97 -6.54 4.98
CA ARG A 20 3.54 -6.18 4.98
C ARG A 20 2.66 -7.38 5.35
N MET A 21 2.93 -8.55 4.78
CA MET A 21 2.14 -9.76 5.03
C MET A 21 2.43 -10.42 6.38
N MET A 22 3.52 -10.05 7.07
CA MET A 22 3.72 -10.41 8.48
C MET A 22 2.77 -9.66 9.41
N ALA A 23 2.38 -8.43 9.08
CA ALA A 23 1.62 -7.54 9.97
C ALA A 23 0.26 -8.11 10.44
N PRO A 24 -0.57 -8.74 9.58
CA PRO A 24 -1.82 -9.35 10.04
C PRO A 24 -1.61 -10.46 11.07
N ALA A 25 -0.64 -11.35 10.83
CA ALA A 25 -0.31 -12.43 11.76
C ALA A 25 0.29 -11.90 13.07
N ALA A 26 1.16 -10.89 13.00
CA ALA A 26 1.72 -10.24 14.19
C ALA A 26 0.61 -9.60 15.04
N THR A 27 -0.31 -8.87 14.40
CA THR A 27 -1.46 -8.25 15.07
C THR A 27 -2.34 -9.30 15.74
N ALA A 28 -2.65 -10.41 15.07
CA ALA A 28 -3.45 -11.49 15.62
C ALA A 28 -2.78 -12.19 16.83
N LEU A 29 -1.45 -12.29 16.83
CA LEU A 29 -0.67 -12.86 17.93
C LEU A 29 -0.41 -11.87 19.09
N GLY A 30 -0.76 -10.59 18.92
CA GLY A 30 -0.41 -9.53 19.87
C GLY A 30 1.08 -9.17 19.88
N VAL A 31 1.80 -9.46 18.79
CA VAL A 31 3.20 -9.10 18.56
C VAL A 31 3.24 -7.70 17.92
N GLU A 32 4.09 -6.82 18.44
CA GLU A 32 4.33 -5.53 17.81
C GLU A 32 5.33 -5.72 16.66
N LEU A 33 4.91 -5.44 15.43
CA LEU A 33 5.79 -5.46 14.27
C LEU A 33 6.29 -4.04 13.99
N ARG A 34 7.60 -3.85 14.01
CA ARG A 34 8.26 -2.61 13.58
C ARG A 34 9.01 -2.85 12.28
N VAL A 35 9.03 -1.87 11.38
CA VAL A 35 9.67 -2.03 10.07
C VAL A 35 10.68 -0.92 9.83
N LEU A 36 11.95 -1.26 9.62
CA LEU A 36 12.92 -0.31 9.08
C LEU A 36 12.68 -0.22 7.56
N ALA A 37 11.93 0.79 7.16
CA ALA A 37 11.51 1.01 5.79
C ALA A 37 12.48 1.92 5.05
N GLU A 38 12.67 1.69 3.75
CA GLU A 38 13.51 2.54 2.90
C GLU A 38 12.86 3.91 2.62
N GLY A 39 11.57 4.05 2.93
CA GLY A 39 10.82 5.29 2.82
C GLY A 39 9.38 5.16 3.31
N PRO A 40 8.67 6.28 3.47
CA PRO A 40 7.31 6.31 4.02
C PRO A 40 6.26 5.63 3.11
N ASP A 41 6.51 5.59 1.79
CA ASP A 41 5.57 5.05 0.79
C ASP A 41 5.84 3.56 0.47
N THR A 42 6.60 2.87 1.32
CA THR A 42 6.88 1.44 1.14
C THR A 42 5.67 0.57 1.51
N SER A 43 5.65 -0.65 0.98
CA SER A 43 4.51 -1.58 1.09
C SER A 43 4.13 -1.88 2.55
N ALA A 44 5.13 -2.10 3.39
CA ALA A 44 4.95 -2.44 4.80
C ALA A 44 4.74 -1.22 5.70
N ALA A 45 5.24 -0.02 5.35
CA ALA A 45 5.11 1.17 6.18
C ALA A 45 3.64 1.53 6.47
N ALA A 46 2.76 1.34 5.48
CA ALA A 46 1.31 1.57 5.64
C ALA A 46 0.58 0.46 6.42
N ALA A 47 1.23 -0.65 6.77
CA ALA A 47 0.63 -1.81 7.41
C ALA A 47 0.98 -1.96 8.89
N VAL A 48 1.88 -1.11 9.42
CA VAL A 48 2.34 -1.17 10.82
C VAL A 48 2.25 0.20 11.48
N ALA A 49 2.18 0.23 12.81
CA ALA A 49 2.11 1.46 13.58
C ALA A 49 3.47 2.21 13.64
N THR A 50 4.59 1.50 13.50
CA THR A 50 5.94 2.06 13.63
C THR A 50 6.83 1.57 12.50
N ALA A 51 7.12 2.48 11.57
CA ALA A 51 7.98 2.22 10.42
C ALA A 51 8.99 3.37 10.20
N PRO A 52 10.05 3.49 11.03
CA PRO A 52 11.08 4.50 10.81
C PRO A 52 11.74 4.31 9.45
N THR A 53 12.09 5.43 8.81
CA THR A 53 12.86 5.41 7.57
C THR A 53 14.34 5.20 7.87
N GLY A 54 14.99 4.26 7.19
CA GLY A 54 16.43 4.01 7.31
C GLY A 54 16.99 3.15 6.18
N ASP A 55 18.31 3.13 6.07
CA ASP A 55 19.05 2.35 5.06
C ASP A 55 19.62 1.10 5.71
N TYR A 56 19.35 -0.07 5.14
CA TYR A 56 19.86 -1.35 5.63
C TYR A 56 21.38 -1.51 5.46
N THR A 57 22.01 -0.63 4.68
CA THR A 57 23.48 -0.59 4.52
C THR A 57 24.17 0.32 5.53
N ASP A 58 23.41 1.07 6.34
CA ASP A 58 23.92 1.91 7.42
C ASP A 58 23.84 1.17 8.77
N LEU A 59 25.00 0.81 9.31
CA LEU A 59 25.10 0.11 10.59
C LEU A 59 24.56 0.93 11.77
N GLU A 60 24.67 2.25 11.77
CA GLU A 60 24.12 3.08 12.84
C GLU A 60 22.59 3.14 12.78
N ALA A 61 22.02 3.21 11.57
CA ALA A 61 20.57 3.10 11.38
C ALA A 61 20.05 1.74 11.89
N LEU A 62 20.74 0.65 11.55
CA LEU A 62 20.42 -0.69 12.04
C LEU A 62 20.53 -0.80 13.57
N ARG A 63 21.58 -0.24 14.18
CA ARG A 63 21.76 -0.22 15.65
C ARG A 63 20.65 0.54 16.34
N HIS A 64 20.30 1.72 15.82
CA HIS A 64 19.22 2.53 16.37
C HIS A 64 17.89 1.79 16.31
N PHE A 65 17.60 1.15 15.17
CA PHE A 65 16.39 0.36 15.00
C PHE A 65 16.36 -0.88 15.91
N ALA A 66 17.48 -1.58 16.04
CA ALA A 66 17.59 -2.80 16.83
C ALA A 66 17.55 -2.57 18.35
N ALA A 67 17.77 -1.33 18.82
CA ALA A 67 17.85 -1.01 20.25
C ALA A 67 16.56 -1.31 21.03
N ASP A 68 15.41 -1.19 20.37
CA ASP A 68 14.08 -1.30 21.00
C ASP A 68 13.26 -2.49 20.47
N VAL A 69 13.91 -3.52 19.92
CA VAL A 69 13.24 -4.75 19.44
C VAL A 69 13.77 -5.98 20.18
N ASP A 70 12.92 -6.97 20.41
CA ASP A 70 13.32 -8.24 21.04
C ASP A 70 14.03 -9.17 20.05
N VAL A 71 13.70 -9.05 18.77
CA VAL A 71 14.30 -9.83 17.67
C VAL A 71 14.31 -9.02 16.39
N LEU A 72 15.37 -9.18 15.60
CA LEU A 72 15.52 -8.60 14.27
C LEU A 72 15.42 -9.70 13.19
N THR A 73 14.56 -9.49 12.19
CA THR A 73 14.40 -10.34 10.99
C THR A 73 14.32 -9.48 9.73
N PHE A 74 14.07 -10.09 8.57
CA PHE A 74 14.28 -9.47 7.26
C PHE A 74 13.14 -9.75 6.27
N ASP A 75 12.79 -8.72 5.50
CA ASP A 75 11.98 -8.84 4.28
C ASP A 75 12.83 -9.32 3.08
N HIS A 76 14.13 -9.03 3.07
CA HIS A 76 15.07 -9.40 2.00
C HIS A 76 16.44 -9.78 2.54
N GLU A 77 17.23 -10.53 1.78
CA GLU A 77 18.52 -11.08 2.22
C GLU A 77 19.70 -10.13 1.99
N HIS A 78 19.48 -8.87 1.61
CA HIS A 78 20.56 -7.97 1.15
C HIS A 78 21.30 -7.20 2.25
N VAL A 79 20.95 -7.38 3.52
CA VAL A 79 21.65 -6.71 4.63
C VAL A 79 23.12 -7.18 4.68
N PRO A 80 24.11 -6.27 4.70
CA PRO A 80 25.53 -6.67 4.72
C PRO A 80 25.86 -7.60 5.89
N THR A 81 26.54 -8.71 5.60
CA THR A 81 26.83 -9.77 6.57
C THR A 81 27.60 -9.23 7.77
N GLU A 82 28.56 -8.33 7.54
CA GLU A 82 29.38 -7.70 8.57
C GLU A 82 28.57 -6.82 9.54
N HIS A 83 27.46 -6.24 9.07
CA HIS A 83 26.56 -5.47 9.94
C HIS A 83 25.75 -6.38 10.84
N LEU A 84 25.29 -7.51 10.30
CA LEU A 84 24.57 -8.53 11.07
C LEU A 84 25.46 -9.15 12.15
N GLU A 85 26.72 -9.48 11.83
CA GLU A 85 27.71 -9.94 12.79
C GLU A 85 27.96 -8.90 13.91
N ALA A 86 28.03 -7.61 13.55
CA ALA A 86 28.19 -6.54 14.53
C ALA A 86 26.99 -6.40 15.47
N LEU A 87 25.76 -6.60 14.98
CA LEU A 87 24.54 -6.59 15.80
C LEU A 87 24.46 -7.82 16.72
N GLU A 88 24.77 -9.01 16.21
CA GLU A 88 24.84 -10.22 17.03
C GLU A 88 25.89 -10.12 18.14
N ALA A 89 27.07 -9.57 17.85
CA ALA A 89 28.12 -9.33 18.83
C ALA A 89 27.69 -8.35 19.94
N GLN A 90 26.67 -7.53 19.69
CA GLN A 90 26.07 -6.61 20.66
C GLN A 90 24.89 -7.24 21.42
N GLY A 91 24.56 -8.50 21.16
CA GLY A 91 23.49 -9.24 21.83
C GLY A 91 22.11 -9.09 21.19
N VAL A 92 22.00 -8.47 20.01
CA VAL A 92 20.75 -8.43 19.25
C VAL A 92 20.43 -9.84 18.74
N ALA A 93 19.21 -10.30 18.96
CA ALA A 93 18.75 -11.57 18.39
C ALA A 93 18.46 -11.41 16.90
N VAL A 94 19.46 -11.62 16.05
CA VAL A 94 19.33 -11.58 14.58
C VAL A 94 18.89 -12.95 14.05
N ARG A 95 17.74 -13.03 13.38
CA ARG A 95 17.11 -14.29 12.99
C ARG A 95 16.53 -14.20 11.56
N PRO A 96 17.04 -14.97 10.58
CA PRO A 96 18.21 -15.87 10.66
C PRO A 96 19.51 -15.11 10.94
N GLY A 97 20.46 -15.78 11.60
CA GLY A 97 21.80 -15.21 11.85
C GLY A 97 22.65 -15.12 10.56
N PRO A 98 23.75 -14.35 10.58
CA PRO A 98 24.61 -14.09 9.42
C PRO A 98 25.22 -15.36 8.83
N ALA A 99 25.61 -16.31 9.68
CA ALA A 99 26.18 -17.60 9.26
C ALA A 99 25.19 -18.45 8.44
N ALA A 100 23.89 -18.31 8.69
CA ALA A 100 22.85 -18.92 7.88
C ALA A 100 22.59 -18.08 6.63
N LEU A 101 22.30 -16.78 6.80
CA LEU A 101 21.83 -15.90 5.73
C LEU A 101 22.81 -15.78 4.55
N GLN A 102 24.13 -15.92 4.78
CA GLN A 102 25.14 -15.94 3.71
C GLN A 102 24.85 -17.00 2.62
N HIS A 103 24.20 -18.12 2.98
CA HIS A 103 23.85 -19.18 2.02
C HIS A 103 22.69 -18.78 1.09
N ALA A 104 21.90 -17.76 1.44
CA ALA A 104 20.92 -17.15 0.53
C ALA A 104 21.54 -15.98 -0.27
N GLN A 105 22.61 -15.35 0.25
CA GLN A 105 23.27 -14.21 -0.38
C GLN A 105 24.26 -14.61 -1.48
N ASP A 106 24.93 -15.76 -1.32
CA ASP A 106 26.05 -16.18 -2.16
C ASP A 106 25.85 -17.60 -2.71
N LYS A 107 25.60 -17.68 -4.03
CA LYS A 107 25.31 -18.94 -4.71
C LYS A 107 26.48 -19.93 -4.68
N LEU A 108 27.75 -19.47 -4.63
CA LEU A 108 28.90 -20.38 -4.53
C LEU A 108 28.98 -20.99 -3.12
N VAL A 109 28.74 -20.19 -2.09
CA VAL A 109 28.68 -20.67 -0.70
C VAL A 109 27.55 -21.68 -0.51
N MET A 110 26.39 -21.39 -1.10
CA MET A 110 25.25 -22.31 -1.17
C MET A 110 25.61 -23.63 -1.84
N ARG A 111 26.19 -23.61 -3.05
CA ARG A 111 26.54 -24.82 -3.80
C ARG A 111 27.52 -25.72 -3.06
N ARG A 112 28.55 -25.14 -2.43
CA ARG A 112 29.50 -25.87 -1.58
C ARG A 112 28.80 -26.50 -0.38
N ALA A 113 27.83 -25.83 0.22
CA ALA A 113 27.07 -26.36 1.35
C ALA A 113 26.18 -27.54 0.94
N VAL A 114 25.41 -27.41 -0.15
CA VAL A 114 24.58 -28.51 -0.69
C VAL A 114 25.47 -29.72 -1.04
N GLN A 115 26.64 -29.50 -1.64
CA GLN A 115 27.58 -30.58 -1.98
C GLN A 115 28.15 -31.25 -0.73
N ARG A 116 28.57 -30.46 0.27
CA ARG A 116 29.10 -30.97 1.55
C ARG A 116 28.09 -31.86 2.28
N LEU A 117 26.80 -31.53 2.18
CA LEU A 117 25.71 -32.28 2.79
C LEU A 117 25.27 -33.50 1.97
N GLY A 118 25.89 -33.74 0.81
CA GLY A 118 25.53 -34.86 -0.08
C GLY A 118 24.16 -34.72 -0.74
N LEU A 119 23.64 -33.48 -0.81
CA LEU A 119 22.34 -33.20 -1.41
C LEU A 119 22.45 -32.98 -2.92
N PRO A 120 21.36 -33.20 -3.69
CA PRO A 120 21.40 -33.13 -5.14
C PRO A 120 21.74 -31.73 -5.66
N ASN A 121 22.88 -31.61 -6.33
CA ASN A 121 23.31 -30.40 -7.01
C ASN A 121 23.30 -30.63 -8.53
N PRO A 122 23.01 -29.59 -9.33
CA PRO A 122 23.44 -29.62 -10.73
C PRO A 122 24.96 -29.76 -10.80
N HIS A 123 25.49 -30.33 -11.87
CA HIS A 123 26.91 -30.20 -12.17
C HIS A 123 27.29 -28.72 -12.18
N TRP A 124 28.28 -28.34 -11.38
CA TRP A 124 28.67 -26.94 -11.19
C TRP A 124 30.17 -26.76 -11.04
N ALA A 125 30.65 -25.55 -11.30
CA ALA A 125 32.02 -25.13 -11.02
C ALA A 125 32.08 -23.62 -10.72
N GLU A 126 33.05 -23.22 -9.91
CA GLU A 126 33.51 -21.84 -9.86
C GLU A 126 34.48 -21.61 -11.03
N VAL A 127 34.22 -20.57 -11.83
CA VAL A 127 35.02 -20.22 -13.01
C VAL A 127 35.48 -18.77 -12.94
N HIS A 128 36.75 -18.53 -13.25
CA HIS A 128 37.38 -17.20 -13.20
C HIS A 128 37.70 -16.64 -14.60
N SER A 129 37.55 -17.45 -15.65
CA SER A 129 37.79 -17.00 -17.02
C SER A 129 36.88 -17.66 -18.05
N PRO A 130 36.76 -17.07 -19.26
CA PRO A 130 36.08 -17.70 -20.39
C PRO A 130 36.61 -19.10 -20.72
N GLU A 131 37.92 -19.32 -20.61
CA GLU A 131 38.55 -20.62 -20.89
C GLU A 131 38.13 -21.70 -19.89
N GLU A 132 38.02 -21.34 -18.61
CA GLU A 132 37.50 -22.24 -17.58
C GLU A 132 36.02 -22.57 -17.81
N LEU A 133 35.21 -21.59 -18.25
CA LEU A 133 33.82 -21.82 -18.63
C LEU A 133 33.69 -22.75 -19.85
N VAL A 134 34.56 -22.60 -20.85
CA VAL A 134 34.60 -23.51 -22.01
C VAL A 134 34.97 -24.92 -21.57
N THR A 135 36.00 -25.06 -20.75
CA THR A 135 36.44 -26.36 -20.19
C THR A 135 35.31 -27.03 -19.40
N PHE A 136 34.57 -26.26 -18.62
CA PHE A 136 33.38 -26.73 -17.91
C PHE A 136 32.31 -27.23 -18.89
N GLY A 137 31.93 -26.43 -19.87
CA GLY A 137 30.90 -26.77 -20.86
C GLY A 137 31.26 -27.97 -21.74
N GLU A 138 32.53 -28.16 -22.08
CA GLU A 138 33.00 -29.37 -22.79
C GLU A 138 32.87 -30.64 -21.95
N ARG A 139 32.99 -30.53 -20.62
CA ARG A 139 32.84 -31.65 -19.69
C ARG A 139 31.38 -32.02 -19.41
N VAL A 140 30.52 -31.02 -19.19
CA VAL A 140 29.12 -31.26 -18.78
C VAL A 140 28.13 -31.24 -19.94
N GLY A 141 28.53 -30.69 -21.09
CA GLY A 141 27.66 -30.48 -22.24
C GLY A 141 27.10 -29.05 -22.31
N TRP A 142 26.79 -28.62 -23.53
CA TRP A 142 26.18 -27.32 -23.81
C TRP A 142 24.67 -27.47 -24.04
N PRO A 143 23.85 -26.48 -23.65
CA PRO A 143 24.21 -25.18 -23.08
C PRO A 143 24.54 -25.26 -21.57
N VAL A 144 25.20 -24.22 -21.06
CA VAL A 144 25.46 -24.03 -19.61
C VAL A 144 24.85 -22.72 -19.12
N VAL A 145 24.71 -22.59 -17.81
CA VAL A 145 24.19 -21.38 -17.15
C VAL A 145 25.31 -20.74 -16.34
N LEU A 146 25.66 -19.50 -16.68
CA LEU A 146 26.61 -18.67 -15.94
C LEU A 146 25.84 -17.73 -15.02
N LYS A 147 26.21 -17.67 -13.74
CA LYS A 147 25.54 -16.87 -12.72
C LYS A 147 26.53 -16.01 -11.95
N THR A 148 26.12 -14.78 -11.65
CA THR A 148 26.80 -13.96 -10.64
C THR A 148 26.51 -14.54 -9.24
N PRO A 149 27.53 -14.73 -8.37
CA PRO A 149 27.32 -15.34 -7.06
C PRO A 149 26.39 -14.54 -6.15
N ARG A 150 26.50 -13.19 -6.18
CA ARG A 150 25.72 -12.27 -5.34
C ARG A 150 24.95 -11.26 -6.19
N GLY A 151 23.85 -10.73 -5.64
CA GLY A 151 23.10 -9.59 -6.21
C GLY A 151 22.17 -9.90 -7.39
N GLY A 152 22.08 -11.16 -7.82
CA GLY A 152 21.08 -11.59 -8.80
C GLY A 152 19.74 -11.96 -8.15
N TYR A 153 18.63 -11.53 -8.76
CA TYR A 153 17.24 -11.80 -8.34
C TYR A 153 16.30 -11.79 -9.56
N ASP A 154 15.18 -12.53 -9.52
CA ASP A 154 14.16 -12.62 -10.60
C ASP A 154 14.82 -12.76 -12.01
N GLY A 155 15.76 -13.70 -12.17
CA GLY A 155 16.49 -13.94 -13.43
C GLY A 155 17.65 -12.97 -13.75
N LYS A 156 17.79 -11.85 -13.05
CA LYS A 156 18.96 -10.96 -13.20
C LYS A 156 20.22 -11.64 -12.67
N GLY A 157 21.33 -11.49 -13.37
CA GLY A 157 22.59 -12.13 -12.99
C GLY A 157 22.65 -13.63 -13.33
N VAL A 158 21.77 -14.10 -14.22
CA VAL A 158 21.77 -15.42 -14.85
C VAL A 158 21.92 -15.26 -16.36
N LEU A 159 22.84 -16.01 -16.97
CA LEU A 159 23.12 -15.98 -18.40
C LEU A 159 23.20 -17.41 -18.94
N ARG A 160 22.33 -17.75 -19.90
CA ARG A 160 22.45 -19.02 -20.64
C ARG A 160 23.49 -18.86 -21.75
N VAL A 161 24.56 -19.64 -21.68
CA VAL A 161 25.65 -19.65 -22.67
C VAL A 161 25.48 -20.89 -23.55
N VAL A 162 25.23 -20.68 -24.84
CA VAL A 162 24.78 -21.75 -25.74
C VAL A 162 25.94 -22.46 -26.41
N THR A 163 27.01 -21.73 -26.71
CA THR A 163 28.19 -22.27 -27.39
C THR A 163 29.49 -21.81 -26.73
N PRO A 164 30.62 -22.53 -26.94
CA PRO A 164 31.93 -22.10 -26.46
C PRO A 164 32.31 -20.67 -26.89
N GLN A 165 31.88 -20.24 -28.08
CA GLN A 165 32.18 -18.92 -28.61
C GLN A 165 31.46 -17.79 -27.85
N ASP A 166 30.35 -18.09 -27.19
CA ASP A 166 29.59 -17.11 -26.41
C ASP A 166 30.24 -16.83 -25.04
N ALA A 167 31.09 -17.75 -24.55
CA ALA A 167 31.77 -17.62 -23.25
C ALA A 167 32.72 -16.40 -23.19
N SER A 168 33.26 -15.98 -24.34
CA SER A 168 34.24 -14.88 -24.44
C SER A 168 33.66 -13.60 -25.04
N ARG A 169 32.33 -13.47 -25.15
CA ARG A 169 31.67 -12.34 -25.81
C ARG A 169 30.49 -11.79 -24.99
N GLY A 170 30.07 -10.56 -25.32
CA GLY A 170 28.90 -9.91 -24.75
C GLY A 170 28.90 -9.92 -23.22
N THR A 171 27.73 -10.23 -22.64
CA THR A 171 27.49 -10.24 -21.20
C THR A 171 28.45 -11.15 -20.42
N ALA A 172 28.84 -12.30 -20.97
CA ALA A 172 29.76 -13.22 -20.29
C ALA A 172 31.14 -12.56 -20.09
N ALA A 173 31.70 -11.97 -21.16
CA ALA A 173 32.98 -11.27 -21.10
C ALA A 173 32.93 -10.07 -20.14
N GLU A 174 31.83 -9.30 -20.15
CA GLU A 174 31.63 -8.19 -19.22
C GLU A 174 31.60 -8.65 -17.76
N TRP A 175 30.96 -9.77 -17.46
CA TRP A 175 30.89 -10.30 -16.09
C TRP A 175 32.25 -10.80 -15.60
N PHE A 176 33.03 -11.48 -16.44
CA PHE A 176 34.40 -11.86 -16.10
C PHE A 176 35.29 -10.64 -15.86
N ALA A 177 35.22 -9.62 -16.72
CA ALA A 177 35.98 -8.39 -16.55
C ALA A 177 35.61 -7.65 -15.25
N ARG A 178 34.31 -7.57 -14.92
CA ARG A 178 33.83 -6.98 -13.67
C ARG A 178 34.28 -7.77 -12.44
N SER A 179 34.19 -9.10 -12.49
CA SER A 179 34.68 -10.00 -11.45
C SER A 179 36.18 -9.78 -11.19
N ALA A 180 36.99 -9.75 -12.24
CA ALA A 180 38.43 -9.50 -12.15
C ALA A 180 38.73 -8.13 -11.52
N ALA A 181 38.00 -7.09 -11.90
CA ALA A 181 38.15 -5.75 -11.32
C ALA A 181 37.72 -5.66 -9.85
N ALA A 182 36.77 -6.51 -9.42
CA ALA A 182 36.24 -6.57 -8.05
C ALA A 182 37.04 -7.52 -7.13
N GLY A 183 38.31 -7.77 -7.43
CA GLY A 183 39.19 -8.63 -6.63
C GLY A 183 39.18 -10.11 -7.02
N GLY A 184 38.61 -10.47 -8.19
CA GLY A 184 38.74 -11.79 -8.78
C GLY A 184 37.77 -12.86 -8.24
N GLN A 185 36.65 -12.47 -7.64
CA GLN A 185 35.62 -13.42 -7.17
C GLN A 185 35.07 -14.24 -8.35
N GLY A 186 35.12 -15.57 -8.29
CA GLY A 186 34.67 -16.44 -9.38
C GLY A 186 33.19 -16.27 -9.71
N LEU A 187 32.81 -16.63 -10.94
CA LEU A 187 31.41 -16.79 -11.35
C LEU A 187 30.98 -18.25 -11.14
N LEU A 188 29.69 -18.48 -11.00
CA LEU A 188 29.12 -19.81 -10.89
C LEU A 188 28.71 -20.32 -12.28
N ALA A 189 29.34 -21.39 -12.74
CA ALA A 189 28.91 -22.13 -13.93
C ALA A 189 28.12 -23.38 -13.49
N GLU A 190 26.97 -23.60 -14.12
CA GLU A 190 26.10 -24.76 -13.88
C GLU A 190 25.70 -25.38 -15.20
N GLU A 191 25.45 -26.69 -15.20
CA GLU A 191 24.75 -27.30 -16.33
C GLU A 191 23.36 -26.68 -16.51
N ALA A 192 22.88 -26.64 -17.75
CA ALA A 192 21.48 -26.34 -18.00
C ALA A 192 20.65 -27.60 -17.69
N VAL A 193 20.20 -27.71 -16.43
CA VAL A 193 19.43 -28.86 -15.93
C VAL A 193 18.24 -29.15 -16.85
N ALA A 194 18.11 -30.40 -17.30
CA ALA A 194 16.94 -30.88 -18.00
C ALA A 194 15.89 -31.31 -16.98
N PHE A 195 14.96 -30.41 -16.65
CA PHE A 195 13.93 -30.62 -15.64
C PHE A 195 12.52 -30.69 -16.25
N SER A 196 11.60 -31.40 -15.58
CA SER A 196 10.20 -31.51 -16.00
C SER A 196 9.35 -30.32 -15.52
N ARG A 197 9.62 -29.84 -14.31
CA ARG A 197 8.97 -28.67 -13.68
C ARG A 197 9.82 -28.16 -12.51
N GLU A 198 9.46 -27.01 -11.98
CA GLU A 198 10.06 -26.48 -10.76
C GLU A 198 9.19 -26.80 -9.55
N LEU A 199 9.86 -27.10 -8.44
CA LEU A 199 9.24 -27.39 -7.15
C LEU A 199 9.78 -26.44 -6.08
N SER A 200 9.08 -26.32 -4.97
CA SER A 200 9.59 -25.63 -3.79
C SER A 200 9.25 -26.42 -2.52
N ALA A 201 10.29 -26.72 -1.74
CA ALA A 201 10.16 -27.32 -0.41
C ALA A 201 10.38 -26.23 0.63
N MET A 202 9.44 -26.07 1.56
CA MET A 202 9.50 -25.01 2.57
C MET A 202 9.52 -25.58 3.98
N VAL A 203 10.30 -24.93 4.85
CA VAL A 203 10.46 -25.30 6.25
C VAL A 203 10.45 -24.08 7.15
N ALA A 204 9.97 -24.25 8.38
CA ALA A 204 10.16 -23.31 9.47
C ALA A 204 10.99 -23.99 10.56
N ARG A 205 11.98 -23.26 11.10
CA ARG A 205 12.86 -23.75 12.17
C ARG A 205 13.02 -22.68 13.25
N ARG A 206 12.91 -23.08 14.52
CA ARG A 206 13.15 -22.21 15.67
C ARG A 206 14.48 -22.53 16.36
N PRO A 207 15.07 -21.61 17.13
CA PRO A 207 16.33 -21.82 17.84
C PRO A 207 16.35 -23.03 18.76
N SER A 208 15.22 -23.36 19.40
CA SER A 208 15.13 -24.54 20.27
C SER A 208 15.19 -25.88 19.53
N GLY A 209 15.33 -25.88 18.20
CA GLY A 209 15.56 -27.07 17.38
C GLY A 209 14.32 -27.72 16.79
N GLU A 210 13.12 -27.19 17.03
CA GLU A 210 11.91 -27.65 16.32
C GLU A 210 11.97 -27.20 14.85
N THR A 211 11.81 -28.15 13.94
CA THR A 211 11.71 -27.92 12.49
C THR A 211 10.42 -28.54 11.97
N VAL A 212 9.62 -27.79 11.24
CA VAL A 212 8.40 -28.30 10.58
C VAL A 212 8.40 -27.89 9.11
N ALA A 213 7.87 -28.76 8.25
CA ALA A 213 7.87 -28.56 6.82
C ALA A 213 6.45 -28.52 6.27
N TRP A 214 6.22 -27.71 5.24
CA TRP A 214 4.99 -27.78 4.45
C TRP A 214 5.12 -28.86 3.37
N PRO A 215 4.01 -29.29 2.75
CA PRO A 215 4.06 -30.10 1.54
C PRO A 215 4.86 -29.40 0.43
N VAL A 216 5.56 -30.19 -0.38
CA VAL A 216 6.25 -29.69 -1.58
C VAL A 216 5.21 -29.16 -2.57
N VAL A 217 5.48 -28.00 -3.15
CA VAL A 217 4.61 -27.33 -4.10
C VAL A 217 5.24 -27.30 -5.49
N GLU A 218 4.41 -27.25 -6.53
CA GLU A 218 4.85 -26.92 -7.87
C GLU A 218 4.87 -25.40 -8.01
N SER A 219 5.97 -24.85 -8.54
CA SER A 219 6.11 -23.42 -8.83
C SER A 219 6.25 -23.25 -10.34
N ILE A 220 5.40 -22.42 -10.93
CA ILE A 220 5.41 -22.13 -12.36
C ILE A 220 5.95 -20.72 -12.54
N GLN A 221 7.09 -20.62 -13.24
CA GLN A 221 7.72 -19.34 -13.58
C GLN A 221 7.36 -18.94 -15.01
N VAL A 222 7.13 -17.65 -15.23
CA VAL A 222 6.99 -17.03 -16.55
C VAL A 222 7.99 -15.89 -16.63
N ASP A 223 8.84 -15.90 -17.66
CA ASP A 223 9.90 -14.89 -17.87
C ASP A 223 10.83 -14.70 -16.64
N GLY A 224 11.10 -15.77 -15.90
CA GLY A 224 11.95 -15.74 -14.71
C GLY A 224 11.27 -15.21 -13.44
N VAL A 225 9.94 -15.10 -13.45
CA VAL A 225 9.14 -14.63 -12.32
C VAL A 225 8.08 -15.65 -11.95
N CYS A 226 7.96 -15.94 -10.65
CA CYS A 226 6.92 -16.85 -10.14
C CYS A 226 5.53 -16.30 -10.45
N ASP A 227 4.76 -17.07 -11.20
CA ASP A 227 3.45 -16.69 -11.72
C ASP A 227 2.32 -17.48 -11.04
N GLU A 228 2.51 -18.78 -10.83
CA GLU A 228 1.52 -19.66 -10.22
C GLU A 228 2.20 -20.71 -9.32
N VAL A 229 1.53 -21.11 -8.23
CA VAL A 229 1.99 -22.13 -7.30
C VAL A 229 0.84 -23.08 -7.00
N ILE A 230 1.09 -24.39 -7.01
CA ILE A 230 0.10 -25.42 -6.73
C ILE A 230 0.56 -26.27 -5.54
N ALA A 231 -0.26 -26.31 -4.50
CA ALA A 231 0.05 -26.96 -3.23
C ALA A 231 -1.03 -27.99 -2.84
N PRO A 232 -0.68 -29.26 -2.57
CA PRO A 232 0.60 -29.90 -2.87
C PRO A 232 0.88 -29.99 -4.40
N ALA A 233 2.13 -30.27 -4.78
CA ALA A 233 2.54 -30.48 -6.16
C ALA A 233 1.75 -31.65 -6.83
N PRO A 234 0.96 -31.40 -7.90
CA PRO A 234 0.11 -32.43 -8.50
C PRO A 234 0.91 -33.60 -9.09
N GLY A 235 0.59 -34.84 -8.71
CA GLY A 235 1.22 -36.03 -9.28
C GLY A 235 2.73 -36.17 -9.01
N LEU A 236 3.27 -35.43 -8.04
CA LEU A 236 4.64 -35.65 -7.57
C LEU A 236 4.76 -37.02 -6.90
N ASP A 237 5.81 -37.77 -7.25
CA ASP A 237 6.10 -39.05 -6.62
C ASP A 237 6.24 -38.87 -5.10
N PRO A 238 5.54 -39.66 -4.26
CA PRO A 238 5.59 -39.50 -2.81
C PRO A 238 6.99 -39.67 -2.22
N GLY A 239 7.85 -40.49 -2.83
CA GLY A 239 9.24 -40.68 -2.41
C GLY A 239 10.08 -39.44 -2.70
N VAL A 240 9.94 -38.86 -3.89
CA VAL A 240 10.59 -37.58 -4.25
C VAL A 240 10.09 -36.44 -3.36
N ALA A 241 8.79 -36.37 -3.09
CA ALA A 241 8.21 -35.37 -2.20
C ALA A 241 8.78 -35.46 -0.77
N ALA A 242 8.89 -36.68 -0.23
CA ALA A 242 9.49 -36.92 1.07
C ALA A 242 10.98 -36.55 1.09
N ALA A 243 11.75 -37.00 0.09
CA ALA A 243 13.18 -36.72 -0.01
C ALA A 243 13.49 -35.22 -0.13
N ALA A 244 12.71 -34.49 -0.94
CA ALA A 244 12.82 -33.04 -1.07
C ALA A 244 12.50 -32.30 0.25
N ARG A 245 11.48 -32.76 0.97
CA ARG A 245 11.13 -32.21 2.29
C ARG A 245 12.22 -32.46 3.31
N ASP A 246 12.73 -33.70 3.37
CA ASP A 246 13.77 -34.09 4.31
C ASP A 246 15.10 -33.37 4.01
N ALA A 247 15.41 -33.13 2.73
CA ALA A 247 16.54 -32.30 2.31
C ALA A 247 16.40 -30.84 2.77
N ALA A 248 15.21 -30.25 2.70
CA ALA A 248 14.95 -28.90 3.20
C ALA A 248 15.13 -28.82 4.73
N VAL A 249 14.65 -29.84 5.47
CA VAL A 249 14.83 -29.95 6.92
C VAL A 249 16.32 -30.05 7.26
N GLN A 250 17.05 -30.96 6.60
CA GLN A 250 18.49 -31.14 6.80
C GLN A 250 19.26 -29.84 6.53
N LEU A 251 18.96 -29.12 5.45
CA LEU A 251 19.58 -27.83 5.16
C LEU A 251 19.26 -26.78 6.23
N ALA A 252 18.02 -26.69 6.69
CA ALA A 252 17.66 -25.72 7.72
C ALA A 252 18.40 -26.00 9.05
N GLU A 253 18.55 -27.27 9.41
CA GLU A 253 19.24 -27.69 10.63
C GLU A 253 20.75 -27.50 10.55
N GLU A 254 21.38 -28.00 9.49
CA GLU A 254 22.84 -27.96 9.30
C GLU A 254 23.38 -26.57 9.01
N LEU A 255 22.56 -25.67 8.43
CA LEU A 255 22.93 -24.28 8.20
C LEU A 255 22.50 -23.36 9.35
N GLY A 256 21.84 -23.89 10.39
CA GLY A 256 21.42 -23.10 11.55
C GLY A 256 20.35 -22.05 11.23
N VAL A 257 19.48 -22.32 10.26
CA VAL A 257 18.40 -21.40 9.87
C VAL A 257 17.45 -21.19 11.04
N THR A 258 17.04 -19.93 11.24
CA THR A 258 15.94 -19.56 12.11
C THR A 258 14.93 -18.74 11.32
N GLY A 259 13.64 -19.06 11.47
CA GLY A 259 12.58 -18.47 10.65
C GLY A 259 12.09 -19.45 9.59
N VAL A 260 11.75 -18.93 8.41
CA VAL A 260 11.25 -19.71 7.27
C VAL A 260 12.35 -19.78 6.24
N MET A 261 12.49 -20.93 5.58
CA MET A 261 13.34 -21.11 4.41
C MET A 261 12.56 -21.80 3.30
N ALA A 262 12.74 -21.31 2.07
CA ALA A 262 12.35 -22.01 0.86
C ALA A 262 13.59 -22.58 0.18
N MET A 263 13.49 -23.83 -0.23
CA MET A 263 14.42 -24.51 -1.12
C MET A 263 13.72 -24.68 -2.46
N GLU A 264 14.17 -23.93 -3.47
CA GLU A 264 13.71 -24.12 -4.85
C GLU A 264 14.41 -25.31 -5.48
N LEU A 265 13.68 -26.03 -6.31
CA LEU A 265 14.07 -27.34 -6.83
C LEU A 265 13.71 -27.46 -8.30
N PHE A 266 14.50 -28.23 -9.03
CA PHE A 266 14.14 -28.77 -10.32
C PHE A 266 13.74 -30.24 -10.14
N GLU A 267 12.57 -30.64 -10.64
CA GLU A 267 12.22 -32.07 -10.71
C GLU A 267 12.97 -32.71 -11.88
N THR A 268 13.72 -33.76 -11.58
CA THR A 268 14.58 -34.48 -12.54
C THR A 268 14.27 -35.98 -12.49
N PRO A 269 13.13 -36.41 -13.08
CA PRO A 269 12.62 -37.78 -12.94
C PRO A 269 13.59 -38.88 -13.40
N ASP A 270 14.51 -38.54 -14.31
CA ASP A 270 15.50 -39.46 -14.88
C ASP A 270 16.75 -39.64 -14.01
N THR A 271 16.80 -39.00 -12.83
CA THR A 271 17.92 -39.09 -11.87
C THR A 271 17.54 -39.92 -10.64
N ASP A 272 18.52 -40.56 -10.00
CA ASP A 272 18.28 -41.40 -8.82
C ASP A 272 17.55 -40.68 -7.67
N THR A 273 17.80 -39.37 -7.52
CA THR A 273 17.21 -38.55 -6.45
C THR A 273 15.88 -37.94 -6.84
N GLY A 274 15.55 -37.87 -8.14
CA GLY A 274 14.31 -37.29 -8.66
C GLY A 274 14.22 -35.76 -8.60
N PHE A 275 15.21 -35.07 -8.04
CA PHE A 275 15.29 -33.62 -8.00
C PHE A 275 16.73 -33.11 -7.91
N ALA A 276 16.92 -31.83 -8.24
CA ALA A 276 18.13 -31.04 -8.00
C ALA A 276 17.81 -29.72 -7.29
N VAL A 277 18.63 -29.30 -6.34
CA VAL A 277 18.45 -28.02 -5.63
C VAL A 277 18.81 -26.85 -6.54
N ASN A 278 17.91 -25.89 -6.74
CA ASN A 278 18.17 -24.68 -7.53
C ASN A 278 18.75 -23.55 -6.66
N GLU A 279 17.99 -23.08 -5.67
CA GLU A 279 18.39 -21.96 -4.80
C GLU A 279 17.76 -22.04 -3.40
N LEU A 280 18.26 -21.22 -2.46
CA LEU A 280 17.73 -21.09 -1.11
C LEU A 280 17.33 -19.63 -0.85
N ALA A 281 16.16 -19.44 -0.24
CA ALA A 281 15.74 -18.17 0.32
C ALA A 281 15.46 -18.34 1.81
N MET A 282 16.15 -17.61 2.68
CA MET A 282 16.04 -17.75 4.15
C MET A 282 15.10 -16.71 4.75
N ARG A 283 13.92 -16.64 4.18
CA ARG A 283 12.80 -15.78 4.58
C ARG A 283 11.49 -16.40 4.12
N PRO A 284 10.33 -15.87 4.53
CA PRO A 284 9.08 -16.13 3.83
C PRO A 284 9.24 -15.94 2.30
N HIS A 285 8.63 -16.83 1.54
CA HIS A 285 8.84 -16.95 0.11
C HIS A 285 7.53 -16.82 -0.68
N ASN A 286 7.65 -16.42 -1.94
CA ASN A 286 6.52 -16.24 -2.85
C ASN A 286 5.78 -17.57 -3.07
N SER A 287 6.55 -18.67 -3.21
CA SER A 287 6.00 -20.03 -3.28
C SER A 287 5.28 -20.49 -2.01
N GLY A 288 5.35 -19.73 -0.92
CA GLY A 288 4.62 -20.01 0.31
C GLY A 288 3.32 -19.23 0.47
N HIS A 289 2.98 -18.31 -0.43
CA HIS A 289 1.82 -17.43 -0.24
C HIS A 289 0.48 -18.19 -0.21
N TRP A 290 0.41 -19.35 -0.87
CA TRP A 290 -0.73 -20.27 -0.75
C TRP A 290 -1.04 -20.65 0.71
N SER A 291 -0.02 -20.72 1.58
CA SER A 291 -0.17 -21.17 2.97
C SER A 291 -0.99 -20.19 3.82
N MET A 292 -1.16 -18.94 3.39
CA MET A 292 -1.97 -17.94 4.10
C MET A 292 -3.44 -18.37 4.22
N ASP A 293 -3.97 -19.04 3.19
CA ASP A 293 -5.36 -19.53 3.15
C ASP A 293 -5.46 -21.05 3.05
N GLY A 294 -4.37 -21.72 2.63
CA GLY A 294 -4.36 -23.14 2.28
C GLY A 294 -3.73 -24.06 3.33
N SER A 295 -3.12 -23.53 4.40
CA SER A 295 -2.48 -24.32 5.48
C SER A 295 -3.02 -23.92 6.85
N VAL A 296 -2.96 -24.84 7.82
CA VAL A 296 -3.36 -24.57 9.22
C VAL A 296 -2.58 -23.40 9.80
N THR A 297 -1.27 -23.33 9.52
CA THR A 297 -0.42 -22.20 9.91
C THR A 297 0.32 -21.67 8.69
N GLY A 298 0.00 -20.45 8.29
CA GLY A 298 0.66 -19.77 7.18
C GLY A 298 2.12 -19.42 7.49
N GLN A 299 2.92 -19.26 6.44
CA GLN A 299 4.36 -19.00 6.55
C GLN A 299 4.71 -17.77 7.40
N PHE A 300 3.89 -16.72 7.40
CA PHE A 300 4.19 -15.49 8.13
C PHE A 300 3.99 -15.66 9.64
N GLU A 301 2.93 -16.37 10.05
CA GLU A 301 2.72 -16.74 11.45
C GLU A 301 3.82 -17.71 11.93
N GLN A 302 4.18 -18.71 11.10
CA GLN A 302 5.30 -19.61 11.42
C GLN A 302 6.63 -18.87 11.53
N HIS A 303 6.87 -17.89 10.65
CA HIS A 303 8.08 -17.08 10.73
C HIS A 303 8.15 -16.31 12.04
N LEU A 304 7.06 -15.63 12.44
CA LEU A 304 6.97 -14.91 13.71
C LEU A 304 7.20 -15.83 14.91
N ARG A 305 6.56 -17.01 14.94
CA ARG A 305 6.78 -18.01 15.99
C ARG A 305 8.23 -18.47 16.03
N ALA A 306 8.80 -18.79 14.87
CA ALA A 306 10.18 -19.25 14.75
C ALA A 306 11.20 -18.21 15.23
N VAL A 307 11.06 -16.96 14.80
CA VAL A 307 11.97 -15.88 15.21
C VAL A 307 11.75 -15.47 16.66
N LEU A 308 10.61 -15.75 17.28
CA LEU A 308 10.38 -15.57 18.73
C LEU A 308 10.72 -16.82 19.57
N ASP A 309 11.16 -17.91 18.93
CA ASP A 309 11.37 -19.22 19.54
C ASP A 309 10.12 -19.81 20.24
N TRP A 310 8.94 -19.51 19.71
CA TRP A 310 7.68 -20.10 20.14
C TRP A 310 7.42 -21.45 19.46
N PRO A 311 6.62 -22.35 20.07
CA PRO A 311 6.19 -23.59 19.44
C PRO A 311 5.64 -23.36 18.04
N LEU A 312 6.07 -24.18 17.09
CA LEU A 312 5.62 -24.07 15.71
C LEU A 312 4.19 -24.64 15.58
N GLY A 313 3.42 -24.07 14.66
CA GLY A 313 2.10 -24.56 14.32
C GLY A 313 2.14 -25.75 13.37
N ALA A 314 1.00 -26.43 13.23
CA ALA A 314 0.83 -27.46 12.21
C ALA A 314 0.85 -26.83 10.80
N THR A 315 1.47 -27.52 9.86
CA THR A 315 1.64 -27.08 8.45
C THR A 315 0.73 -27.81 7.47
N ASP A 316 -0.18 -28.65 7.98
CA ASP A 316 -1.13 -29.43 7.19
C ASP A 316 -1.98 -28.52 6.28
N PRO A 317 -2.24 -28.93 5.02
CA PRO A 317 -3.24 -28.28 4.19
C PRO A 317 -4.63 -28.33 4.83
N VAL A 318 -5.38 -27.23 4.77
CA VAL A 318 -6.78 -27.18 5.27
C VAL A 318 -7.79 -27.76 4.29
N ALA A 319 -7.36 -28.02 3.05
CA ALA A 319 -8.14 -28.65 2.00
C ALA A 319 -7.26 -29.56 1.13
N GLY A 320 -7.84 -30.21 0.12
CA GLY A 320 -7.11 -31.12 -0.75
C GLY A 320 -6.11 -30.43 -1.69
N ALA A 321 -6.31 -29.16 -2.02
CA ALA A 321 -5.40 -28.34 -2.81
C ALA A 321 -5.60 -26.83 -2.56
N ALA A 322 -4.54 -26.07 -2.78
CA ALA A 322 -4.53 -24.62 -2.90
C ALA A 322 -3.74 -24.22 -4.15
N VAL A 323 -4.23 -23.21 -4.87
CA VAL A 323 -3.53 -22.57 -5.97
C VAL A 323 -3.32 -21.11 -5.64
N MET A 324 -2.10 -20.64 -5.79
CA MET A 324 -1.75 -19.24 -5.68
C MET A 324 -1.37 -18.70 -7.05
N LYS A 325 -1.89 -17.52 -7.41
CA LYS A 325 -1.59 -16.81 -8.65
C LYS A 325 -1.08 -15.42 -8.32
N ASN A 326 0.08 -15.03 -8.83
CA ASN A 326 0.58 -13.67 -8.66
C ASN A 326 -0.23 -12.67 -9.50
N VAL A 327 -0.42 -11.48 -8.93
CA VAL A 327 -0.99 -10.33 -9.65
C VAL A 327 0.14 -9.37 -9.96
N LEU A 328 0.50 -9.30 -11.24
CA LEU A 328 1.44 -8.31 -11.76
C LEU A 328 0.68 -7.06 -12.21
N GLY A 329 1.27 -5.88 -11.98
CA GLY A 329 0.71 -4.62 -12.43
C GLY A 329 0.50 -4.62 -13.94
N GLY A 330 -0.67 -4.13 -14.36
CA GLY A 330 -1.11 -4.09 -15.75
C GLY A 330 -1.64 -2.71 -16.13
N ALA A 331 -2.66 -2.67 -16.99
CA ALA A 331 -3.29 -1.44 -17.43
C ALA A 331 -4.20 -0.83 -16.35
N ASN A 332 -4.71 -1.63 -15.42
CA ASN A 332 -5.53 -1.15 -14.32
C ASN A 332 -4.68 -0.61 -13.17
N GLU A 333 -4.73 0.71 -12.98
CA GLU A 333 -4.05 1.38 -11.87
C GLU A 333 -4.89 1.40 -10.58
N ASP A 334 -6.21 1.24 -10.68
CA ASP A 334 -7.14 1.17 -9.55
C ASP A 334 -7.57 -0.29 -9.30
N LEU A 335 -6.72 -1.03 -8.59
CA LEU A 335 -7.00 -2.43 -8.27
C LEU A 335 -8.31 -2.59 -7.48
N PHE A 336 -8.67 -1.62 -6.63
CA PHE A 336 -9.82 -1.72 -5.73
C PHE A 336 -11.15 -1.57 -6.46
N ALA A 337 -11.21 -0.76 -7.52
CA ALA A 337 -12.39 -0.70 -8.38
C ALA A 337 -12.77 -2.08 -8.98
N ALA A 338 -11.80 -2.97 -9.18
CA ALA A 338 -12.01 -4.31 -9.72
C ALA A 338 -12.37 -5.37 -8.65
N TYR A 339 -12.25 -5.06 -7.35
CA TYR A 339 -12.50 -6.03 -6.28
C TYR A 339 -13.93 -6.60 -6.31
N PRO A 340 -14.99 -5.77 -6.39
CA PRO A 340 -16.35 -6.30 -6.29
C PRO A 340 -16.70 -7.23 -7.45
N GLU A 341 -16.25 -6.91 -8.68
CA GLU A 341 -16.42 -7.80 -9.84
C GLU A 341 -15.63 -9.09 -9.68
N ALA A 342 -14.34 -9.01 -9.30
CA ALA A 342 -13.51 -10.20 -9.10
C ALA A 342 -14.08 -11.13 -8.02
N MET A 343 -14.53 -10.57 -6.89
CA MET A 343 -15.10 -11.33 -5.77
C MET A 343 -16.50 -11.88 -6.10
N ALA A 344 -17.32 -11.14 -6.86
CA ALA A 344 -18.63 -11.63 -7.28
C ALA A 344 -18.52 -12.75 -8.32
N ALA A 345 -17.62 -12.61 -9.28
CA ALA A 345 -17.38 -13.62 -10.31
C ALA A 345 -16.70 -14.87 -9.74
N GLU A 346 -15.77 -14.70 -8.80
CA GLU A 346 -14.96 -15.77 -8.24
C GLU A 346 -14.99 -15.77 -6.69
N PRO A 347 -16.11 -16.14 -6.03
CA PRO A 347 -16.27 -16.04 -4.56
C PRO A 347 -15.30 -16.89 -3.72
N ARG A 348 -14.63 -17.86 -4.36
CA ARG A 348 -13.61 -18.72 -3.73
C ARG A 348 -12.22 -18.08 -3.76
N ALA A 349 -12.03 -16.99 -4.49
CA ALA A 349 -10.77 -16.26 -4.56
C ALA A 349 -10.52 -15.48 -3.26
N LYS A 350 -9.29 -15.60 -2.74
CA LYS A 350 -8.76 -14.84 -1.62
C LYS A 350 -7.74 -13.85 -2.17
N ILE A 351 -8.16 -12.59 -2.29
CA ILE A 351 -7.35 -11.53 -2.90
C ILE A 351 -6.47 -10.87 -1.83
N HIS A 352 -5.16 -10.82 -2.08
CA HIS A 352 -4.17 -10.17 -1.23
C HIS A 352 -3.44 -9.09 -2.03
N THR A 353 -3.48 -7.83 -1.58
CA THR A 353 -2.73 -6.73 -2.23
C THR A 353 -1.67 -6.13 -1.34
N TYR A 354 -0.60 -5.69 -1.99
CA TYR A 354 0.62 -5.26 -1.31
C TYR A 354 0.67 -3.75 -1.05
N GLY A 355 -0.37 -2.98 -1.39
CA GLY A 355 -0.35 -1.52 -1.24
C GLY A 355 0.78 -0.85 -2.05
N LYS A 356 1.25 -1.50 -3.13
CA LYS A 356 2.26 -0.95 -4.03
C LYS A 356 1.59 -0.21 -5.17
N ALA A 357 2.21 0.89 -5.62
CA ALA A 357 1.82 1.54 -6.86
C ALA A 357 1.87 0.54 -8.04
N VAL A 358 0.82 0.56 -8.86
CA VAL A 358 0.71 -0.31 -10.03
C VAL A 358 1.70 0.15 -11.09
N ARG A 359 2.56 -0.76 -11.53
CA ARG A 359 3.50 -0.56 -12.65
C ARG A 359 3.58 -1.86 -13.44
N PRO A 360 3.69 -1.82 -14.79
CA PRO A 360 3.85 -3.00 -15.61
C PRO A 360 4.94 -3.94 -15.09
N GLY A 361 4.59 -5.21 -14.87
CA GLY A 361 5.51 -6.25 -14.41
C GLY A 361 5.84 -6.23 -12.90
N ARG A 362 5.39 -5.23 -12.14
CA ARG A 362 5.60 -5.19 -10.68
C ARG A 362 4.61 -6.12 -9.98
N LYS A 363 5.08 -6.97 -9.06
CA LYS A 363 4.21 -7.76 -8.17
C LYS A 363 3.41 -6.80 -7.26
N VAL A 364 2.09 -6.73 -7.44
CA VAL A 364 1.17 -5.85 -6.69
C VAL A 364 0.22 -6.59 -5.75
N GLY A 365 0.10 -7.91 -5.92
CA GLY A 365 -0.69 -8.77 -5.06
C GLY A 365 -0.57 -10.24 -5.44
N HIS A 366 -1.41 -11.07 -4.83
CA HIS A 366 -1.67 -12.43 -5.25
C HIS A 366 -3.12 -12.83 -4.96
N VAL A 367 -3.55 -13.93 -5.56
CA VAL A 367 -4.84 -14.56 -5.31
C VAL A 367 -4.61 -16.01 -4.92
N ASN A 368 -5.21 -16.44 -3.81
CA ASN A 368 -5.30 -17.85 -3.44
C ASN A 368 -6.70 -18.41 -3.76
N ALA A 369 -6.78 -19.67 -4.18
CA ALA A 369 -8.01 -20.42 -4.33
C ALA A 369 -7.83 -21.81 -3.71
N VAL A 370 -8.76 -22.22 -2.85
CA VAL A 370 -8.66 -23.45 -2.04
C VAL A 370 -9.82 -24.40 -2.34
N GLY A 371 -9.55 -25.70 -2.41
CA GLY A 371 -10.54 -26.72 -2.77
C GLY A 371 -10.08 -28.16 -2.64
N GLY A 372 -10.84 -29.08 -3.23
CA GLY A 372 -10.48 -30.49 -3.28
C GLY A 372 -9.31 -30.75 -4.24
N SER A 373 -8.56 -31.84 -4.02
CA SER A 373 -7.43 -32.24 -4.87
C SER A 373 -7.85 -32.56 -6.32
N HIS A 374 -9.10 -32.94 -6.54
CA HIS A 374 -9.68 -33.16 -7.87
C HIS A 374 -10.05 -31.85 -8.59
N GLU A 375 -10.02 -30.71 -7.90
CA GLU A 375 -10.43 -29.40 -8.42
C GLU A 375 -9.25 -28.53 -8.87
N VAL A 376 -8.00 -29.00 -8.84
CA VAL A 376 -6.80 -28.18 -9.12
C VAL A 376 -6.97 -27.30 -10.36
N GLU A 377 -7.42 -27.87 -11.47
CA GLU A 377 -7.61 -27.14 -12.73
C GLU A 377 -8.75 -26.12 -12.66
N ALA A 378 -9.77 -26.33 -11.83
CA ALA A 378 -10.78 -25.32 -11.54
C ALA A 378 -10.23 -24.20 -10.64
N LEU A 379 -9.45 -24.53 -9.61
CA LEU A 379 -8.81 -23.56 -8.72
C LEU A 379 -7.85 -22.64 -9.49
N ARG A 380 -7.08 -23.19 -10.43
CA ARG A 380 -6.22 -22.41 -11.35
C ARG A 380 -7.03 -21.40 -12.14
N ARG A 381 -8.16 -21.82 -12.73
CA ARG A 381 -9.06 -20.89 -13.45
C ARG A 381 -9.63 -19.80 -12.55
N ILE A 382 -10.05 -20.14 -11.33
CA ILE A 382 -10.58 -19.18 -10.35
C ILE A 382 -9.51 -18.11 -10.03
N ALA A 383 -8.32 -18.56 -9.62
CA ALA A 383 -7.22 -17.66 -9.26
C ALA A 383 -6.75 -16.81 -10.45
N ALA A 384 -6.63 -17.41 -11.64
CA ALA A 384 -6.24 -16.72 -12.86
C ALA A 384 -7.27 -15.67 -13.31
N ARG A 385 -8.57 -15.97 -13.24
CA ARG A 385 -9.63 -15.02 -13.61
C ARG A 385 -9.67 -13.84 -12.66
N ALA A 386 -9.65 -14.09 -11.34
CA ALA A 386 -9.59 -13.01 -10.36
C ALA A 386 -8.33 -12.14 -10.56
N ALA A 387 -7.16 -12.75 -10.78
CA ALA A 387 -5.93 -12.01 -11.06
C ALA A 387 -5.99 -11.20 -12.37
N SER A 388 -6.60 -11.74 -13.43
CA SER A 388 -6.81 -11.03 -14.71
C SER A 388 -7.77 -9.86 -14.55
N THR A 389 -8.91 -10.03 -13.87
CA THR A 389 -9.85 -8.94 -13.56
C THR A 389 -9.16 -7.81 -12.78
N LEU A 390 -8.30 -8.14 -11.81
CA LEU A 390 -7.53 -7.13 -11.08
C LEU A 390 -6.52 -6.40 -11.99
N ARG A 391 -5.84 -7.12 -12.88
CA ARG A 391 -4.78 -6.59 -13.77
C ARG A 391 -5.32 -5.75 -14.93
N GLU A 392 -6.44 -6.16 -15.51
CA GLU A 392 -7.04 -5.57 -16.71
C GLU A 392 -8.10 -4.52 -16.37
N GLY A 393 -8.68 -4.61 -15.17
CA GLY A 393 -9.81 -3.81 -14.74
C GLY A 393 -11.12 -4.56 -14.95
N GLY A 394 -12.12 -4.23 -14.14
CA GLY A 394 -13.46 -4.78 -14.30
C GLY A 394 -14.12 -4.36 -15.61
N SER A 395 -14.92 -5.24 -16.20
CA SER A 395 -15.84 -4.93 -17.31
C SER A 395 -17.09 -4.17 -16.83
N VAL A 396 -17.36 -4.22 -15.53
CA VAL A 396 -18.48 -3.56 -14.87
C VAL A 396 -17.98 -2.18 -14.41
N PRO A 397 -18.67 -1.08 -14.77
CA PRO A 397 -18.32 0.23 -14.24
C PRO A 397 -18.33 0.16 -12.70
N ARG A 398 -17.38 0.90 -12.07
CA ARG A 398 -17.18 1.01 -10.62
C ARG A 398 -18.37 0.49 -9.85
N CYS A 399 -18.15 -0.54 -9.01
CA CYS A 399 -19.08 -0.80 -7.92
C CYS A 399 -19.38 0.57 -7.29
N PRO A 400 -20.65 0.97 -7.16
CA PRO A 400 -20.96 2.25 -6.57
C PRO A 400 -20.19 2.28 -5.25
N ASP A 401 -19.36 3.32 -5.02
CA ASP A 401 -18.70 3.52 -3.73
C ASP A 401 -19.71 3.14 -2.65
N LEU A 402 -19.27 2.57 -1.54
CA LEU A 402 -20.19 2.32 -0.44
C LEU A 402 -20.80 3.64 0.13
N ASN A 403 -20.44 4.80 -0.46
CA ASN A 403 -21.33 5.91 -0.85
C ASN A 403 -20.73 6.73 -2.02
N PRO A 404 -21.21 6.67 -3.28
CA PRO A 404 -20.64 7.49 -4.35
C PRO A 404 -21.54 8.69 -4.47
N ARG A 405 -21.08 9.86 -4.04
CA ARG A 405 -21.71 11.07 -4.56
C ARG A 405 -21.32 11.17 -6.05
N PRO A 406 -22.28 11.22 -6.98
CA PRO A 406 -21.98 11.35 -8.41
C PRO A 406 -21.07 12.56 -8.64
N VAL A 407 -20.08 12.43 -9.52
CA VAL A 407 -19.10 13.48 -9.84
C VAL A 407 -19.78 14.77 -10.36
N ASP A 408 -21.01 14.63 -10.87
CA ASP A 408 -21.85 15.71 -11.39
C ASP A 408 -22.98 16.15 -10.44
N ALA A 409 -23.08 15.55 -9.25
CA ALA A 409 -24.10 15.93 -8.27
C ALA A 409 -23.59 17.07 -7.37
N PRO A 410 -24.45 18.05 -7.05
CA PRO A 410 -24.19 18.99 -5.97
C PRO A 410 -23.81 18.25 -4.69
N TRP A 411 -22.84 18.78 -3.95
CA TRP A 411 -22.38 18.16 -2.71
C TRP A 411 -23.48 18.20 -1.65
N GLY A 412 -24.16 19.34 -1.56
CA GLY A 412 -25.26 19.59 -0.64
C GLY A 412 -26.63 19.53 -1.31
N ALA A 413 -27.66 19.81 -0.51
CA ALA A 413 -29.00 20.03 -1.04
C ALA A 413 -29.03 21.26 -1.94
N VAL A 414 -29.66 21.14 -3.10
CA VAL A 414 -29.99 22.27 -3.99
C VAL A 414 -31.49 22.51 -3.89
N PRO A 415 -31.95 23.75 -3.66
CA PRO A 415 -33.38 24.05 -3.61
C PRO A 415 -34.09 23.65 -4.92
N ASP A 416 -35.22 22.95 -4.82
CA ASP A 416 -35.99 22.41 -5.96
C ASP A 416 -36.37 23.47 -7.03
N ALA A 417 -36.40 24.75 -6.64
CA ALA A 417 -36.73 25.86 -7.52
C ALA A 417 -35.55 26.33 -8.41
N GLN A 418 -34.33 25.81 -8.20
CA GLN A 418 -33.14 26.18 -8.96
C GLN A 418 -32.95 25.25 -10.16
N ASN A 419 -33.00 25.80 -11.38
CA ASN A 419 -32.79 25.07 -12.64
C ASN A 419 -31.35 25.13 -13.15
N GLU A 420 -30.46 25.84 -12.46
CA GLU A 420 -29.07 26.08 -12.83
C GLU A 420 -28.11 25.44 -11.84
N ALA A 421 -26.91 25.07 -12.30
CA ALA A 421 -25.89 24.50 -11.44
C ALA A 421 -25.46 25.52 -10.34
N PRO A 422 -25.23 25.08 -9.09
CA PRO A 422 -24.79 25.96 -8.01
C PRO A 422 -23.53 26.75 -8.37
N LEU A 423 -23.54 28.05 -8.07
CA LEU A 423 -22.37 28.93 -8.17
C LEU A 423 -21.78 29.23 -6.79
N VAL A 424 -22.57 29.07 -5.73
CA VAL A 424 -22.16 29.32 -4.35
C VAL A 424 -22.31 28.06 -3.52
N GLY A 425 -21.25 27.69 -2.81
CA GLY A 425 -21.29 26.63 -1.80
C GLY A 425 -21.57 27.21 -0.43
N LEU A 426 -22.69 26.85 0.21
CA LEU A 426 -23.10 27.32 1.54
C LEU A 426 -22.95 26.20 2.57
N VAL A 427 -21.84 26.18 3.31
CA VAL A 427 -21.54 25.09 4.26
C VAL A 427 -21.50 25.56 5.70
N MET A 428 -21.82 24.64 6.60
CA MET A 428 -21.88 24.92 8.03
C MET A 428 -21.36 23.77 8.90
N GLY A 429 -20.88 24.11 10.10
CA GLY A 429 -20.26 23.14 11.01
C GLY A 429 -21.24 22.16 11.67
N SER A 430 -22.51 22.54 11.74
CA SER A 430 -23.63 21.76 12.27
C SER A 430 -24.97 22.22 11.67
N ASP A 431 -25.98 21.36 11.71
CA ASP A 431 -27.37 21.71 11.37
C ASP A 431 -27.92 22.87 12.21
N SER A 432 -27.50 22.99 13.47
CA SER A 432 -27.92 24.08 14.36
C SER A 432 -27.45 25.47 13.90
N ASP A 433 -26.39 25.55 13.09
CA ASP A 433 -25.92 26.81 12.51
C ASP A 433 -26.85 27.33 11.39
N TRP A 434 -27.73 26.48 10.83
CA TRP A 434 -28.66 26.84 9.76
C TRP A 434 -29.57 28.01 10.11
N ALA A 435 -30.00 28.13 11.37
CA ALA A 435 -30.84 29.24 11.83
C ALA A 435 -30.20 30.63 11.61
N THR A 436 -28.87 30.69 11.56
CA THR A 436 -28.12 31.90 11.18
C THR A 436 -27.83 31.90 9.69
N MET A 437 -27.37 30.77 9.15
CA MET A 437 -26.91 30.66 7.76
C MET A 437 -28.01 30.78 6.70
N SER A 438 -29.28 30.51 7.04
CA SER A 438 -30.41 30.65 6.11
C SER A 438 -30.54 32.09 5.57
N ALA A 439 -30.12 33.10 6.33
CA ALA A 439 -30.14 34.48 5.87
C ALA A 439 -29.16 34.74 4.71
N ALA A 440 -28.10 33.93 4.56
CA ALA A 440 -27.24 33.94 3.38
C ALA A 440 -27.97 33.35 2.16
N ALA A 441 -28.65 32.22 2.35
CA ALA A 441 -29.47 31.59 1.32
C ALA A 441 -30.57 32.53 0.81
N GLU A 442 -31.31 33.18 1.70
CA GLU A 442 -32.34 34.18 1.35
C GLU A 442 -31.78 35.31 0.47
N ALA A 443 -30.58 35.82 0.78
CA ALA A 443 -29.94 36.85 -0.04
C ALA A 443 -29.51 36.35 -1.42
N LEU A 444 -29.06 35.09 -1.51
CA LEU A 444 -28.72 34.47 -2.80
C LEU A 444 -29.98 34.25 -3.64
N GLU A 445 -31.10 33.85 -3.03
CA GLU A 445 -32.39 33.65 -3.69
C GLU A 445 -32.99 34.97 -4.20
N GLU A 446 -33.00 36.03 -3.38
CA GLU A 446 -33.45 37.37 -3.79
C GLU A 446 -32.70 37.88 -5.02
N LEU A 447 -31.41 37.55 -5.13
CA LEU A 447 -30.56 37.94 -6.24
C LEU A 447 -30.53 36.91 -7.37
N GLY A 448 -31.26 35.81 -7.28
CA GLY A 448 -31.29 34.75 -8.29
C GLY A 448 -29.92 34.11 -8.54
N ILE A 449 -29.19 33.77 -7.47
CA ILE A 449 -27.90 33.08 -7.51
C ILE A 449 -28.11 31.63 -7.06
N PRO A 450 -27.80 30.63 -7.91
CA PRO A 450 -27.95 29.22 -7.52
C PRO A 450 -26.88 28.82 -6.51
N TYR A 451 -27.27 27.99 -5.53
CA TYR A 451 -26.41 27.58 -4.42
C TYR A 451 -26.70 26.15 -3.97
N GLU A 452 -25.71 25.52 -3.35
CA GLU A 452 -25.88 24.27 -2.62
C GLU A 452 -25.68 24.52 -1.12
N ALA A 453 -26.37 23.76 -0.26
CA ALA A 453 -26.20 23.86 1.18
C ALA A 453 -25.98 22.49 1.86
N ASP A 454 -25.01 22.40 2.77
CA ASP A 454 -24.75 21.17 3.53
C ASP A 454 -24.03 21.40 4.87
N VAL A 455 -24.06 20.38 5.73
CA VAL A 455 -23.25 20.30 6.94
C VAL A 455 -21.91 19.65 6.62
N VAL A 456 -20.82 20.42 6.76
CA VAL A 456 -19.45 19.97 6.53
C VAL A 456 -18.60 20.38 7.73
N SER A 457 -18.44 19.47 8.69
CA SER A 457 -17.82 19.79 9.98
C SER A 457 -16.29 19.62 9.94
N ALA A 458 -15.54 20.71 10.19
CA ALA A 458 -14.07 20.66 10.19
C ALA A 458 -13.47 19.66 11.20
N HIS A 459 -14.14 19.43 12.33
CA HIS A 459 -13.62 18.58 13.42
C HIS A 459 -14.18 17.16 13.40
N ARG A 460 -15.39 16.98 12.85
CA ARG A 460 -16.10 15.68 12.86
C ARG A 460 -16.08 14.98 11.50
N MET A 461 -15.87 15.73 10.42
CA MET A 461 -15.85 15.26 9.04
C MET A 461 -14.62 15.84 8.30
N PRO A 462 -13.39 15.65 8.82
CA PRO A 462 -12.20 16.32 8.28
C PRO A 462 -11.87 15.86 6.85
N THR A 463 -12.10 14.60 6.52
CA THR A 463 -11.82 14.05 5.18
C THR A 463 -12.79 14.63 4.15
N GLU A 464 -14.08 14.64 4.48
CA GLU A 464 -15.15 15.18 3.64
C GLU A 464 -15.00 16.70 3.48
N MET A 465 -14.56 17.41 4.52
CA MET A 465 -14.28 18.84 4.45
C MET A 465 -13.08 19.14 3.53
N LEU A 466 -12.00 18.34 3.61
CA LEU A 466 -10.86 18.45 2.71
C LEU A 466 -11.27 18.18 1.26
N GLU A 467 -12.08 17.15 1.04
CA GLU A 467 -12.59 16.78 -0.28
C GLU A 467 -13.52 17.87 -0.85
N TYR A 468 -14.47 18.37 -0.05
CA TYR A 468 -15.35 19.48 -0.41
C TYR A 468 -14.55 20.69 -0.90
N GLY A 469 -13.57 21.12 -0.10
CA GLY A 469 -12.78 22.30 -0.42
C GLY A 469 -11.89 22.12 -1.66
N ARG A 470 -11.22 20.96 -1.79
CA ARG A 470 -10.35 20.67 -2.94
C ARG A 470 -11.13 20.61 -4.25
N THR A 471 -12.29 19.98 -4.25
CA THR A 471 -13.10 19.75 -5.46
C THR A 471 -14.10 20.87 -5.77
N ALA A 472 -14.36 21.81 -4.84
CA ALA A 472 -15.34 22.88 -5.01
C ALA A 472 -15.22 23.64 -6.36
N HIS A 473 -14.00 23.97 -6.77
CA HIS A 473 -13.74 24.70 -8.01
C HIS A 473 -13.99 23.88 -9.28
N GLU A 474 -13.86 22.56 -9.20
CA GLU A 474 -14.12 21.61 -10.29
C GLU A 474 -15.63 21.43 -10.49
N ARG A 475 -16.42 21.57 -9.41
CA ARG A 475 -17.89 21.45 -9.40
C ARG A 475 -18.62 22.70 -9.89
N GLY A 476 -17.90 23.68 -10.44
CA GLY A 476 -18.48 24.92 -10.96
C GLY A 476 -18.75 26.00 -9.91
N LEU A 477 -18.47 25.73 -8.62
CA LEU A 477 -18.57 26.75 -7.59
C LEU A 477 -17.55 27.86 -7.83
N ARG A 478 -17.95 29.08 -7.48
CA ARG A 478 -17.17 30.30 -7.68
C ARG A 478 -16.88 31.01 -6.37
N VAL A 479 -17.68 30.77 -5.33
CA VAL A 479 -17.52 31.32 -3.98
C VAL A 479 -17.99 30.29 -2.95
N VAL A 480 -17.30 30.20 -1.81
CA VAL A 480 -17.75 29.38 -0.67
C VAL A 480 -18.11 30.30 0.50
N ILE A 481 -19.30 30.11 1.08
CA ILE A 481 -19.74 30.73 2.32
C ILE A 481 -19.70 29.65 3.40
N ALA A 482 -18.92 29.88 4.45
CA ALA A 482 -18.75 28.93 5.54
C ALA A 482 -19.12 29.57 6.88
N GLY A 483 -20.03 28.95 7.63
CA GLY A 483 -20.46 29.42 8.94
C GLY A 483 -20.31 28.39 10.03
N ALA A 484 -19.75 28.78 11.17
CA ALA A 484 -19.67 27.88 12.32
C ALA A 484 -19.52 28.64 13.64
N GLY A 485 -20.22 28.14 14.66
CA GLY A 485 -20.03 28.57 16.04
C GLY A 485 -18.97 27.71 16.74
N GLY A 486 -19.32 26.47 17.10
CA GLY A 486 -18.45 25.55 17.85
C GLY A 486 -17.29 24.96 17.04
N ALA A 487 -17.42 25.00 15.71
CA ALA A 487 -16.43 24.55 14.75
C ALA A 487 -15.85 25.73 13.94
N ALA A 488 -15.58 26.87 14.59
CA ALA A 488 -15.23 28.13 13.94
C ALA A 488 -13.99 28.08 13.02
N HIS A 489 -13.20 27.02 13.07
CA HIS A 489 -12.09 26.77 12.15
C HIS A 489 -12.53 26.43 10.72
N LEU A 490 -13.81 26.09 10.48
CA LEU A 490 -14.31 25.63 9.18
C LEU A 490 -13.97 26.59 8.01
N PRO A 491 -14.22 27.91 8.08
CA PRO A 491 -13.89 28.80 6.97
C PRO A 491 -12.38 28.84 6.69
N GLY A 492 -11.56 28.85 7.73
CA GLY A 492 -10.10 28.88 7.59
C GLY A 492 -9.55 27.58 7.00
N MET A 493 -10.09 26.43 7.41
CA MET A 493 -9.72 25.13 6.86
C MET A 493 -10.08 25.02 5.39
N LEU A 494 -11.31 25.43 5.02
CA LEU A 494 -11.73 25.44 3.61
C LEU A 494 -10.86 26.36 2.76
N ALA A 495 -10.56 27.57 3.25
CA ALA A 495 -9.67 28.51 2.56
C ALA A 495 -8.26 27.96 2.35
N SER A 496 -7.79 27.06 3.21
CA SER A 496 -6.46 26.46 3.08
C SER A 496 -6.35 25.41 1.97
N VAL A 497 -7.48 24.91 1.46
CA VAL A 497 -7.52 23.80 0.51
C VAL A 497 -8.31 24.09 -0.77
N THR A 498 -8.91 25.28 -0.89
CA THR A 498 -9.65 25.69 -2.09
C THR A 498 -9.02 26.91 -2.74
N PRO A 499 -8.97 27.00 -4.08
CA PRO A 499 -8.55 28.22 -4.77
C PRO A 499 -9.66 29.29 -4.84
N LEU A 500 -10.88 28.96 -4.40
CA LEU A 500 -12.03 29.87 -4.43
C LEU A 500 -12.00 30.87 -3.27
N PRO A 501 -12.59 32.07 -3.43
CA PRO A 501 -12.84 32.96 -2.31
C PRO A 501 -13.72 32.31 -1.25
N VAL A 502 -13.28 32.37 0.02
CA VAL A 502 -14.05 31.90 1.18
C VAL A 502 -14.52 33.07 2.03
N ILE A 503 -15.83 33.11 2.26
CA ILE A 503 -16.49 34.09 3.13
C ILE A 503 -16.84 33.40 4.45
N GLY A 504 -16.26 33.87 5.54
CA GLY A 504 -16.47 33.32 6.88
C GLY A 504 -17.57 34.04 7.64
N VAL A 505 -18.53 33.29 8.18
CA VAL A 505 -19.61 33.79 9.05
C VAL A 505 -19.38 33.29 10.48
N PRO A 506 -18.94 34.17 11.40
CA PRO A 506 -18.88 33.81 12.81
C PRO A 506 -20.30 33.63 13.35
N VAL A 507 -20.63 32.45 13.89
CA VAL A 507 -21.96 32.17 14.48
C VAL A 507 -21.87 32.24 15.99
N ALA A 508 -22.73 33.05 16.63
CA ALA A 508 -22.73 33.20 18.07
C ALA A 508 -23.24 31.93 18.77
N LEU A 509 -22.46 31.44 19.74
CA LEU A 509 -22.87 30.38 20.66
C LEU A 509 -23.46 30.96 21.95
N LYS A 510 -23.95 30.08 22.83
CA LYS A 510 -24.46 30.44 24.16
C LYS A 510 -23.44 31.15 25.06
N THR A 511 -22.15 31.00 24.77
CA THR A 511 -21.05 31.59 25.52
C THR A 511 -20.19 32.42 24.58
N LEU A 512 -19.63 33.52 25.09
CA LEU A 512 -18.68 34.40 24.38
C LEU A 512 -19.27 35.21 23.20
N ASP A 513 -20.60 35.16 22.99
CA ASP A 513 -21.35 35.99 22.03
C ASP A 513 -20.76 35.99 20.60
N GLY A 514 -20.12 34.89 20.21
CA GLY A 514 -19.47 34.72 18.89
C GLY A 514 -18.12 35.42 18.73
N MET A 515 -17.55 35.97 19.81
CA MET A 515 -16.20 36.55 19.80
C MET A 515 -15.12 35.49 19.55
N ASP A 516 -15.30 34.31 20.12
CA ASP A 516 -14.47 33.14 19.87
C ASP A 516 -14.49 32.74 18.39
N SER A 517 -15.69 32.68 17.79
CA SER A 517 -15.83 32.39 16.37
C SER A 517 -15.23 33.49 15.50
N LEU A 518 -15.41 34.76 15.87
CA LEU A 518 -14.86 35.89 15.12
C LEU A 518 -13.33 35.85 15.12
N LEU A 519 -12.72 35.69 16.30
CA LEU A 519 -11.27 35.62 16.44
C LEU A 519 -10.67 34.42 15.70
N SER A 520 -11.38 33.28 15.70
CA SER A 520 -10.96 32.09 14.95
C SER A 520 -10.96 32.29 13.44
N ILE A 521 -11.88 33.10 12.91
CA ILE A 521 -12.08 33.25 11.45
C ILE A 521 -11.26 34.43 10.91
N VAL A 522 -11.13 35.52 11.68
CA VAL A 522 -10.44 36.74 11.22
C VAL A 522 -8.91 36.62 11.29
N GLN A 523 -8.37 35.78 12.18
CA GLN A 523 -6.94 35.62 12.39
C GLN A 523 -6.35 34.50 11.53
N MET A 524 -6.25 34.74 10.22
CA MET A 524 -5.65 33.79 9.28
C MET A 524 -4.16 34.08 8.99
N PRO A 525 -3.32 33.05 8.81
CA PRO A 525 -1.94 33.24 8.39
C PRO A 525 -1.85 33.82 6.97
N ALA A 526 -0.72 34.45 6.66
CA ALA A 526 -0.44 34.95 5.31
C ALA A 526 -0.56 33.83 4.28
N GLY A 527 -1.27 34.10 3.17
CA GLY A 527 -1.48 33.13 2.09
C GLY A 527 -2.81 32.37 2.15
N VAL A 528 -3.57 32.46 3.25
CA VAL A 528 -4.87 31.78 3.40
C VAL A 528 -5.99 32.77 3.80
N PRO A 529 -6.36 33.72 2.92
CA PRO A 529 -7.29 34.78 3.29
C PRO A 529 -8.73 34.26 3.45
N VAL A 530 -9.42 34.74 4.48
CA VAL A 530 -10.88 34.58 4.66
C VAL A 530 -11.54 35.94 4.74
N ALA A 531 -12.55 36.18 3.91
CA ALA A 531 -13.37 37.39 3.98
C ALA A 531 -14.39 37.25 5.12
N THR A 532 -14.08 37.80 6.29
CA THR A 532 -14.90 37.62 7.50
C THR A 532 -15.99 38.69 7.59
N VAL A 533 -17.26 38.29 7.71
CA VAL A 533 -18.38 39.22 7.98
C VAL A 533 -18.61 39.38 9.48
N SER A 534 -19.54 40.26 9.88
CA SER A 534 -19.91 40.43 11.29
C SER A 534 -20.42 39.13 11.91
N VAL A 535 -20.35 39.01 13.24
CA VAL A 535 -21.00 37.92 13.98
C VAL A 535 -22.48 37.84 13.59
N ASN A 536 -22.96 36.64 13.28
CA ASN A 536 -24.29 36.33 12.74
C ASN A 536 -24.64 37.06 11.42
N GLY A 537 -23.64 37.61 10.72
CA GLY A 537 -23.80 38.42 9.51
C GLY A 537 -24.06 37.61 8.24
N ALA A 538 -24.73 36.46 8.31
CA ALA A 538 -24.91 35.54 7.17
C ALA A 538 -25.51 36.22 5.93
N ARG A 539 -26.50 37.10 6.11
CA ARG A 539 -27.07 37.88 4.99
C ARG A 539 -26.02 38.69 4.23
N ASN A 540 -25.10 39.34 4.96
CA ASN A 540 -24.00 40.07 4.34
C ASN A 540 -23.00 39.15 3.64
N ALA A 541 -22.88 37.89 4.07
CA ALA A 541 -22.07 36.90 3.37
C ALA A 541 -22.66 36.56 1.99
N GLY A 542 -23.99 36.37 1.91
CA GLY A 542 -24.68 36.19 0.62
C GLY A 542 -24.52 37.39 -0.31
N LEU A 543 -24.70 38.61 0.21
CA LEU A 543 -24.49 39.85 -0.56
C LEU A 543 -23.03 40.04 -0.99
N LEU A 544 -22.07 39.64 -0.15
CA LEU A 544 -20.65 39.70 -0.50
C LEU A 544 -20.31 38.68 -1.59
N ALA A 545 -20.85 37.45 -1.51
CA ALA A 545 -20.72 36.46 -2.58
C ALA A 545 -21.27 36.99 -3.90
N ALA A 546 -22.45 37.64 -3.87
CA ALA A 546 -23.03 38.27 -5.05
C ALA A 546 -22.11 39.34 -5.65
N ARG A 547 -21.45 40.16 -4.83
CA ARG A 547 -20.47 41.16 -5.32
C ARG A 547 -19.22 40.53 -5.91
N VAL A 548 -18.74 39.42 -5.34
CA VAL A 548 -17.61 38.66 -5.89
C VAL A 548 -17.99 38.11 -7.27
N LEU A 549 -19.15 37.47 -7.41
CA LEU A 549 -19.65 36.96 -8.68
C LEU A 549 -19.88 38.09 -9.69
N GLY A 550 -20.51 39.19 -9.25
CA GLY A 550 -20.78 40.37 -10.07
C GLY A 550 -19.52 41.12 -10.52
N SER A 551 -18.34 40.83 -9.97
CA SER A 551 -17.07 41.38 -10.46
C SER A 551 -16.57 40.71 -11.75
N ALA A 552 -17.15 39.56 -12.11
CA ALA A 552 -16.81 38.87 -13.35
C ALA A 552 -17.18 39.73 -14.58
N PRO A 553 -16.33 39.77 -15.61
CA PRO A 553 -16.57 40.56 -16.82
C PRO A 553 -17.54 39.88 -17.81
N ASP A 554 -18.13 38.74 -17.44
CA ASP A 554 -19.05 37.99 -18.27
C ASP A 554 -20.50 38.50 -18.15
N VAL A 555 -21.37 37.99 -19.03
CA VAL A 555 -22.79 38.39 -19.12
C VAL A 555 -23.51 38.12 -17.80
N GLY A 556 -23.20 37.01 -17.11
CA GLY A 556 -23.76 36.69 -15.80
C GLY A 556 -23.35 37.72 -14.73
N GLY A 557 -22.08 38.13 -14.72
CA GLY A 557 -21.57 39.17 -13.84
C GLY A 557 -22.22 40.54 -14.11
N GLU A 558 -22.46 40.90 -15.37
CA GLU A 558 -23.15 42.14 -15.76
C GLU A 558 -24.59 42.20 -15.24
N GLN A 559 -25.38 41.15 -15.52
CA GLN A 559 -26.76 41.05 -15.03
C GLN A 559 -26.84 41.04 -13.49
N LEU A 560 -25.85 40.46 -12.81
CA LEU A 560 -25.80 40.49 -11.36
C LEU A 560 -25.43 41.88 -10.81
N ARG A 561 -24.59 42.65 -11.50
CA ARG A 561 -24.31 44.06 -11.13
C ARG A 561 -25.57 44.93 -11.23
N GLU A 562 -26.38 44.77 -12.27
CA GLU A 562 -27.65 45.48 -12.41
C GLU A 562 -28.60 45.16 -11.25
N ARG A 563 -28.81 43.86 -10.95
CA ARG A 563 -29.61 43.41 -9.79
C ARG A 563 -29.12 44.00 -8.46
N LEU A 564 -27.79 44.09 -8.27
CA LEU A 564 -27.19 44.70 -7.08
C LEU A 564 -27.41 46.21 -7.00
N GLN A 565 -27.45 46.92 -8.14
CA GLN A 565 -27.76 48.35 -8.20
C GLN A 565 -29.23 48.61 -7.88
N ASP A 566 -30.14 47.80 -8.43
CA ASP A 566 -31.57 47.86 -8.14
C ASP A 566 -31.84 47.60 -6.66
N PHE A 567 -31.25 46.53 -6.10
CA PHE A 567 -31.32 46.24 -4.67
C PHE A 567 -30.84 47.42 -3.80
N ALA A 568 -29.75 48.08 -4.20
CA ALA A 568 -29.24 49.24 -3.48
C ALA A 568 -30.20 50.45 -3.56
N ALA A 569 -30.86 50.67 -4.69
CA ALA A 569 -31.87 51.71 -4.85
C ALA A 569 -33.11 51.43 -3.98
N GLU A 570 -33.63 50.20 -3.98
CA GLU A 570 -34.76 49.79 -3.13
C GLU A 570 -34.46 49.92 -1.64
N LEU A 571 -33.24 49.60 -1.22
CA LEU A 571 -32.79 49.78 0.15
C LEU A 571 -32.78 51.26 0.54
N ALA A 572 -32.31 52.14 -0.36
CA ALA A 572 -32.34 53.58 -0.16
C ALA A 572 -33.78 54.10 -0.05
N GLU A 573 -34.69 53.69 -0.93
CA GLU A 573 -36.11 54.06 -0.86
C GLU A 573 -36.78 53.58 0.43
N THR A 574 -36.46 52.37 0.89
CA THR A 574 -36.97 51.83 2.15
C THR A 574 -36.43 52.61 3.35
N ALA A 575 -35.16 53.01 3.33
CA ALA A 575 -34.58 53.87 4.35
C ALA A 575 -35.22 55.27 4.35
N HIS A 576 -35.48 55.84 3.17
CA HIS A 576 -36.21 57.09 3.03
C HIS A 576 -37.62 56.99 3.61
N ARG A 577 -38.40 55.96 3.25
CA ARG A 577 -39.75 55.71 3.80
C ARG A 577 -39.76 55.50 5.31
N LYS A 578 -38.81 54.73 5.86
CA LYS A 578 -38.66 54.57 7.32
C LYS A 578 -38.30 55.89 7.99
N GLY A 579 -37.43 56.67 7.37
CA GLY A 579 -37.08 58.02 7.81
C GLY A 579 -38.29 58.96 7.81
N ASP A 580 -39.11 58.93 6.76
CA ASP A 580 -40.36 59.69 6.67
C ASP A 580 -41.37 59.25 7.73
N SER A 581 -41.57 57.95 7.90
CA SER A 581 -42.46 57.40 8.94
C SER A 581 -42.01 57.79 10.35
N LEU A 582 -40.70 57.77 10.62
CA LEU A 582 -40.13 58.24 11.88
C LEU A 582 -40.34 59.75 12.06
N ARG A 583 -40.09 60.55 11.02
CA ARG A 583 -40.34 62.00 11.03
C ARG A 583 -41.81 62.32 11.30
N ASP A 584 -42.73 61.60 10.66
CA ASP A 584 -44.18 61.75 10.86
C ASP A 584 -44.62 61.32 12.26
N THR A 585 -44.00 60.29 12.83
CA THR A 585 -44.27 59.84 14.19
C THR A 585 -43.79 60.87 15.20
N VAL A 586 -42.60 61.42 15.01
CA VAL A 586 -42.05 62.51 15.84
C VAL A 586 -42.87 63.79 15.70
N ALA A 587 -43.29 64.16 14.49
CA ALA A 587 -44.13 65.34 14.24
C ALA A 587 -45.53 65.21 14.87
N ARG A 588 -46.13 64.01 14.85
CA ARG A 588 -47.40 63.71 15.54
C ARG A 588 -47.28 63.64 17.06
N GLY A 589 -46.09 63.32 17.59
CA GLY A 589 -45.80 63.39 19.02
C GLY A 589 -45.52 64.82 19.52
N ALA A 590 -45.17 65.76 18.63
CA ALA A 590 -44.92 67.16 18.97
C ALA A 590 -46.18 68.05 18.93
N SER A 591 -47.30 67.56 18.35
CA SER A 591 -48.56 68.31 18.26
C SER A 591 -49.58 68.01 19.37
N SER A 592 -49.27 67.08 20.29
CA SER A 592 -50.12 66.78 21.47
C SER A 592 -49.78 67.62 22.71
N GLY A 593 -48.92 68.63 22.57
CA GLY A 593 -48.53 69.55 23.63
C GLY A 593 -48.69 71.01 23.22
N ARG A 594 -49.91 71.47 22.99
CA ARG A 594 -50.33 72.88 23.14
C ARG A 594 -51.79 72.96 23.54
#